data_AF-A0A5Q4ENV3-F1
#
_entry.id   AF-A0A5Q4ENV3-F1
#
_cell.length_a   1.000
_cell.length_b   1.000
_cell.length_c   1.000
_cell.angle_alpha   90.00
_cell.angle_beta   90.00
_cell.angle_gamma   90.00
#
_symmetry.space_group_name_H-M   'P 1'
#
loop_
_entity.id
_entity.type
_entity.pdbx_description
1 polymer ?
#
loop_
_entity_poly.entity_id
_entity_poly.type
_entity_poly.pdbx_seq_one_letter_code
_entity_poly.pdbx_strand_id
1 'polypeptide(L)'
;MSIGAIGSNPAAANGLIARFIGSGAVTPHRASELVGRIDPGRDPERLNPTFVIDPVVPGRPGGFGPLAPGRPQENEEGRRAGTVVQRNSDGDEAVLGSRADDLSDEERREVERLQQRDREVRQHEEAHVAAAGSLHRSGPHYDYITGPDGQRYAVGGRVEIDTSEGRTPEETLTKAQQMRRAALAPADPSSADRAVAAKAMEMESRARIELTEQRAAKFQDESGEASAPTAGQAAAPVGSLEAATRRLDLFA
;
A
#
# COMPACT_ATOMS: atom_id res chain seq x y z
N MET A 1 15.08 72.18 3.82
CA MET A 1 14.62 73.03 4.93
C MET A 1 13.14 72.78 5.15
N SER A 2 12.76 72.45 6.40
CA SER A 2 11.43 72.67 7.00
C SER A 2 10.24 71.80 6.51
N ILE A 3 9.32 71.19 7.31
CA ILE A 3 9.04 70.86 8.74
C ILE A 3 7.89 69.81 8.60
N GLY A 4 7.87 68.60 9.16
CA GLY A 4 7.43 68.23 10.51
C GLY A 4 5.90 68.36 10.78
N ALA A 5 5.20 67.23 11.01
CA ALA A 5 4.02 67.00 11.88
C ALA A 5 3.49 65.57 11.61
N ILE A 6 3.63 64.55 12.46
CA ILE A 6 3.07 64.30 13.82
C ILE A 6 1.53 64.26 13.80
N GLY A 7 0.97 63.06 14.06
CA GLY A 7 -0.45 62.84 14.29
C GLY A 7 -0.71 61.43 14.83
N SER A 8 -0.57 61.28 16.15
CA SER A 8 -0.85 60.07 16.93
C SER A 8 -2.34 59.91 17.26
N ASN A 9 -2.70 58.66 17.61
CA ASN A 9 -3.72 58.23 18.60
C ASN A 9 -5.22 58.13 18.17
N PRO A 10 -6.11 57.44 18.93
CA PRO A 10 -6.03 56.12 19.59
C PRO A 10 -7.35 55.27 19.53
N ALA A 11 -7.26 54.03 20.01
CA ALA A 11 -8.18 53.24 20.87
C ALA A 11 -9.73 53.34 20.78
N ALA A 12 -10.39 52.16 20.79
CA ALA A 12 -11.56 51.73 21.60
C ALA A 12 -12.15 50.45 20.96
N ALA A 13 -12.29 49.26 21.55
CA ALA A 13 -12.88 48.83 22.83
C ALA A 13 -14.36 49.25 23.01
N ASN A 14 -15.31 48.31 22.79
CA ASN A 14 -16.70 48.22 23.29
C ASN A 14 -17.42 47.08 22.52
N GLY A 15 -18.31 46.23 23.03
CA GLY A 15 -18.91 45.92 24.34
C GLY A 15 -19.51 44.49 24.22
N LEU A 16 -19.50 43.64 25.24
CA LEU A 16 -20.40 43.57 26.40
C LEU A 16 -21.91 43.33 26.08
N ILE A 17 -22.42 42.26 26.69
CA ILE A 17 -23.80 41.89 27.10
C ILE A 17 -24.84 41.48 26.04
N ALA A 18 -25.28 40.21 26.10
CA ALA A 18 -26.71 39.87 26.27
C ALA A 18 -26.89 38.43 26.78
N ARG A 19 -27.43 38.33 27.99
CA ARG A 19 -28.00 37.13 28.62
C ARG A 19 -29.24 36.69 27.83
N PHE A 20 -29.40 35.40 27.57
CA PHE A 20 -30.71 34.81 27.29
C PHE A 20 -30.96 33.65 28.26
N ILE A 21 -31.96 33.85 29.12
CA ILE A 21 -32.48 32.87 30.07
C ILE A 21 -33.57 32.10 29.32
N GLY A 22 -33.32 30.82 29.04
CA GLY A 22 -34.29 29.91 28.45
C GLY A 22 -34.44 28.67 29.33
N SER A 23 -35.26 28.80 30.36
CA SER A 23 -35.70 27.69 31.22
C SER A 23 -36.69 26.84 30.44
N GLY A 24 -36.28 25.62 30.05
CA GLY A 24 -37.13 24.63 29.41
C GLY A 24 -36.97 23.30 30.13
N ALA A 25 -37.95 22.96 30.97
CA ALA A 25 -38.01 21.73 31.73
C ALA A 25 -38.04 20.51 30.78
N VAL A 26 -37.08 19.60 30.94
CA VAL A 26 -37.06 18.30 30.29
C VAL A 26 -37.76 17.31 31.21
N THR A 27 -38.92 16.83 30.78
CA THR A 27 -39.66 15.71 31.38
C THR A 27 -38.95 14.40 31.04
N PRO A 28 -38.52 13.56 32.02
CA PRO A 28 -38.12 12.20 31.69
C PRO A 28 -39.35 11.28 31.68
N HIS A 29 -39.73 10.80 30.49
CA HIS A 29 -40.60 9.63 30.40
C HIS A 29 -39.79 8.39 30.80
N ARG A 30 -40.27 7.73 31.86
CA ARG A 30 -39.92 6.35 32.23
C ARG A 30 -40.09 5.42 31.04
N ALA A 31 -39.02 4.73 30.64
CA ALA A 31 -39.10 3.51 29.88
C ALA A 31 -38.84 2.32 30.82
N SER A 32 -39.88 1.54 31.02
CA SER A 32 -39.87 0.29 31.77
C SER A 32 -39.12 -0.80 31.00
N GLU A 33 -38.44 -1.64 31.78
CA GLU A 33 -38.06 -3.03 31.53
C GLU A 33 -38.49 -3.67 30.20
N LEU A 34 -37.50 -4.04 29.39
CA LEU A 34 -37.65 -5.11 28.40
C LEU A 34 -36.49 -6.10 28.56
N VAL A 35 -36.68 -7.04 29.48
CA VAL A 35 -35.89 -8.27 29.59
C VAL A 35 -36.34 -9.21 28.47
N GLY A 36 -35.54 -9.27 27.40
CA GLY A 36 -35.73 -10.14 26.25
C GLY A 36 -34.64 -11.20 26.16
N ARG A 37 -34.90 -12.34 26.82
CA ARG A 37 -34.49 -13.72 26.50
C ARG A 37 -33.26 -13.93 25.59
N ILE A 38 -32.20 -14.45 26.22
CA ILE A 38 -31.09 -15.16 25.57
C ILE A 38 -31.59 -16.55 25.17
N ASP A 39 -31.51 -16.91 23.88
CA ASP A 39 -31.70 -18.26 23.37
C ASP A 39 -30.38 -19.07 23.50
N PRO A 40 -30.32 -20.16 24.28
CA PRO A 40 -29.19 -21.06 24.30
C PRO A 40 -29.51 -22.31 23.46
N GLY A 41 -29.01 -22.40 22.22
CA GLY A 41 -29.26 -23.60 21.43
C GLY A 41 -28.81 -23.59 19.97
N ARG A 42 -27.59 -23.13 19.67
CA ARG A 42 -26.99 -23.36 18.35
C ARG A 42 -25.84 -24.34 18.46
N ASP A 43 -26.11 -25.57 18.04
CA ASP A 43 -25.15 -26.66 17.83
C ASP A 43 -23.94 -26.20 17.01
N PRO A 44 -22.71 -26.46 17.48
CA PRO A 44 -21.51 -26.43 16.64
C PRO A 44 -21.20 -27.84 16.14
N GLU A 45 -21.89 -28.29 15.10
CA GLU A 45 -21.55 -29.51 14.37
C GLU A 45 -21.49 -29.18 12.87
N ARG A 46 -20.40 -29.63 12.22
CA ARG A 46 -20.04 -29.56 10.78
C ARG A 46 -19.28 -28.27 10.41
N LEU A 47 -18.03 -28.29 9.95
CA LEU A 47 -17.40 -29.20 8.98
C LEU A 47 -15.87 -29.19 9.12
N ASN A 48 -15.28 -30.34 9.40
CA ASN A 48 -13.84 -30.59 9.20
C ASN A 48 -13.72 -31.49 7.95
N PRO A 49 -13.21 -31.02 6.80
CA PRO A 49 -12.82 -31.95 5.75
C PRO A 49 -11.44 -32.54 6.06
N THR A 50 -11.45 -33.81 6.45
CA THR A 50 -10.31 -34.73 6.46
C THR A 50 -9.59 -34.71 5.10
N PHE A 51 -8.34 -34.23 5.09
CA PHE A 51 -7.46 -34.37 3.93
C PHE A 51 -6.81 -35.76 3.97
N VAL A 52 -7.18 -36.60 3.02
CA VAL A 52 -6.59 -37.92 2.78
C VAL A 52 -5.40 -37.71 1.84
N ILE A 53 -4.18 -38.04 2.29
CA ILE A 53 -2.99 -38.11 1.42
C ILE A 53 -2.72 -39.58 1.12
N ASP A 54 -2.83 -39.96 -0.15
CA ASP A 54 -2.36 -41.24 -0.66
C ASP A 54 -0.82 -41.32 -0.66
N PRO A 55 -0.21 -42.46 -0.29
CA PRO A 55 1.24 -42.66 -0.41
C PRO A 55 1.64 -43.18 -1.81
N VAL A 56 2.58 -42.48 -2.46
CA VAL A 56 3.27 -42.96 -3.69
C VAL A 56 4.73 -43.26 -3.39
N VAL A 57 5.08 -44.55 -3.43
CA VAL A 57 6.43 -45.15 -3.60
C VAL A 57 6.17 -46.50 -4.29
N PRO A 58 6.86 -46.95 -5.38
CA PRO A 58 8.26 -47.44 -5.28
C PRO A 58 9.19 -47.50 -6.53
N GLY A 59 10.51 -47.58 -6.25
CA GLY A 59 11.53 -48.37 -6.99
C GLY A 59 12.59 -47.59 -7.79
N ARG A 60 13.87 -47.46 -7.37
CA ARG A 60 15.05 -48.40 -7.36
C ARG A 60 15.88 -48.40 -8.69
N PRO A 61 17.16 -48.87 -8.77
CA PRO A 61 18.38 -48.56 -7.99
C PRO A 61 19.71 -48.46 -8.85
N GLY A 62 20.84 -48.07 -8.24
CA GLY A 62 22.25 -48.34 -8.67
C GLY A 62 22.97 -47.20 -9.44
N GLY A 63 24.26 -46.89 -9.28
CA GLY A 63 25.36 -47.42 -8.48
C GLY A 63 26.68 -46.62 -8.68
N PHE A 64 27.66 -46.88 -7.80
CA PHE A 64 29.15 -46.73 -7.91
C PHE A 64 29.75 -45.39 -8.42
N GLY A 65 30.45 -44.61 -7.57
CA GLY A 65 31.91 -44.71 -7.39
C GLY A 65 32.58 -43.31 -7.23
N PRO A 66 33.86 -43.19 -6.81
CA PRO A 66 34.28 -42.30 -5.72
C PRO A 66 35.24 -41.14 -6.11
N LEU A 67 35.36 -40.12 -5.24
CA LEU A 67 36.59 -39.53 -4.66
C LEU A 67 36.32 -38.12 -4.10
N ALA A 68 36.69 -37.93 -2.83
CA ALA A 68 36.81 -36.62 -2.18
C ALA A 68 38.16 -35.96 -2.55
N PRO A 69 38.32 -34.65 -2.29
CA PRO A 69 39.03 -34.29 -1.05
C PRO A 69 38.44 -33.07 -0.29
N GLY A 70 38.62 -33.11 1.04
CA GLY A 70 38.79 -31.91 1.88
C GLY A 70 37.54 -31.31 2.54
N ARG A 71 37.06 -31.91 3.64
CA ARG A 71 36.33 -31.15 4.67
C ARG A 71 37.26 -30.91 5.87
N PRO A 72 37.32 -29.69 6.43
CA PRO A 72 37.84 -29.49 7.78
C PRO A 72 36.90 -30.21 8.77
N GLN A 73 37.49 -30.93 9.73
CA GLN A 73 36.76 -31.46 10.88
C GLN A 73 36.39 -30.30 11.81
N GLU A 74 35.11 -29.97 11.86
CA GLU A 74 34.52 -29.10 12.87
C GLU A 74 33.71 -30.00 13.81
N ASN A 75 34.34 -30.28 14.95
CA ASN A 75 33.77 -30.75 16.21
C ASN A 75 32.23 -30.71 16.36
N GLU A 76 31.62 -31.90 16.30
CA GLU A 76 30.23 -32.15 16.72
C GLU A 76 30.13 -32.34 18.24
N GLU A 77 30.20 -31.23 19.00
CA GLU A 77 29.79 -31.19 20.41
C GLU A 77 29.08 -29.86 20.66
N GLY A 78 27.75 -29.88 20.70
CA GLY A 78 26.96 -28.69 21.09
C GLY A 78 25.68 -28.43 20.29
N ARG A 79 24.85 -29.43 20.03
CA ARG A 79 23.43 -29.20 19.71
C ARG A 79 22.57 -29.46 20.95
N ARG A 80 22.61 -28.50 21.88
CA ARG A 80 21.54 -28.28 22.86
C ARG A 80 21.05 -26.85 22.69
N ALA A 81 19.73 -26.69 22.83
CA ALA A 81 18.91 -25.48 22.77
C ALA A 81 19.67 -24.15 22.79
N GLY A 82 19.37 -23.30 21.80
CA GLY A 82 19.96 -21.98 21.64
C GLY A 82 19.66 -21.06 22.83
N THR A 83 20.64 -20.90 23.71
CA THR A 83 20.82 -19.70 24.52
C THR A 83 21.79 -18.81 23.77
N VAL A 84 21.30 -17.68 23.24
CA VAL A 84 22.18 -16.62 22.72
C VAL A 84 22.80 -15.92 23.93
N VAL A 85 24.04 -16.28 24.26
CA VAL A 85 24.81 -15.62 25.32
C VAL A 85 25.53 -14.41 24.71
N GLN A 86 25.01 -13.21 24.96
CA GLN A 86 25.75 -11.96 24.72
C GLN A 86 26.65 -11.71 25.93
N ARG A 87 27.97 -11.81 25.74
CA ARG A 87 28.96 -11.65 26.80
C ARG A 87 29.27 -10.15 27.00
N ASN A 88 28.79 -9.57 28.11
CA ASN A 88 29.24 -8.26 28.59
C ASN A 88 30.39 -8.43 29.58
N SER A 89 31.29 -7.45 29.63
CA SER A 89 32.60 -7.52 30.30
C SER A 89 32.60 -7.28 31.81
N ASP A 90 31.44 -7.32 32.48
CA ASP A 90 31.33 -7.19 33.93
C ASP A 90 30.45 -8.33 34.43
N GLY A 91 31.04 -9.23 35.22
CA GLY A 91 30.52 -10.56 35.57
C GLY A 91 29.30 -10.58 36.50
N ASP A 92 28.21 -9.92 36.12
CA ASP A 92 26.87 -10.18 36.64
C ASP A 92 26.11 -11.08 35.65
N GLU A 93 26.02 -12.36 35.99
CA GLU A 93 25.14 -13.34 35.35
C GLU A 93 23.68 -12.99 35.68
N ALA A 94 23.12 -11.99 35.00
CA ALA A 94 21.68 -11.82 34.94
C ALA A 94 21.10 -12.93 34.06
N VAL A 95 20.70 -14.02 34.69
CA VAL A 95 19.89 -15.09 34.07
C VAL A 95 18.60 -14.44 33.56
N LEU A 96 18.56 -14.08 32.27
CA LEU A 96 17.32 -13.83 31.54
C LEU A 96 16.66 -15.19 31.27
N GLY A 97 16.35 -15.91 32.34
CA GLY A 97 15.44 -17.03 32.30
C GLY A 97 14.13 -16.51 31.77
N SER A 98 13.58 -17.16 30.74
CA SER A 98 12.25 -16.88 30.24
C SER A 98 11.30 -16.91 31.42
N ARG A 99 10.79 -15.74 31.84
CA ARG A 99 9.72 -15.62 32.85
C ARG A 99 8.44 -16.36 32.45
N ALA A 100 8.41 -16.93 31.24
CA ALA A 100 7.36 -17.77 30.69
C ALA A 100 6.89 -18.89 31.65
N ASP A 101 7.80 -19.48 32.44
CA ASP A 101 7.45 -20.58 33.35
C ASP A 101 6.83 -20.12 34.69
N ASP A 102 6.96 -18.83 35.05
CA ASP A 102 6.46 -18.24 36.30
C ASP A 102 5.22 -17.33 36.11
N LEU A 103 4.59 -17.36 34.93
CA LEU A 103 3.42 -16.54 34.66
C LEU A 103 2.18 -17.03 35.42
N SER A 104 1.34 -16.10 35.85
CA SER A 104 -0.04 -16.38 36.24
C SER A 104 -0.89 -16.76 35.00
N ASP A 105 -2.06 -17.36 35.23
CA ASP A 105 -2.98 -17.70 34.13
C ASP A 105 -3.49 -16.46 33.38
N GLU A 106 -3.58 -15.32 34.07
CA GLU A 106 -3.94 -14.04 33.45
C GLU A 106 -2.82 -13.54 32.54
N GLU A 107 -1.57 -13.59 33.00
CA GLU A 107 -0.41 -13.22 32.18
C GLU A 107 -0.20 -14.15 30.98
N ARG A 108 -0.46 -15.46 31.14
CA ARG A 108 -0.46 -16.41 30.00
C ARG A 108 -1.48 -16.03 28.93
N ARG A 109 -2.72 -15.73 29.32
CA ARG A 109 -3.77 -15.28 28.39
C ARG A 109 -3.38 -13.99 27.68
N GLU A 110 -2.74 -13.07 28.39
CA GLU A 110 -2.25 -11.84 27.80
C GLU A 110 -1.14 -12.09 26.77
N VAL A 111 -0.18 -12.98 27.07
CA VAL A 111 0.85 -13.40 26.11
C VAL A 111 0.23 -14.04 24.87
N GLU A 112 -0.75 -14.93 25.02
CA GLU A 112 -1.46 -15.55 23.89
C GLU A 112 -2.14 -14.50 23.00
N ARG A 113 -2.79 -13.49 23.61
CA ARG A 113 -3.42 -12.37 22.90
C ARG A 113 -2.41 -11.52 22.14
N LEU A 114 -1.25 -11.24 22.75
CA LEU A 114 -0.17 -10.48 22.11
C LEU A 114 0.45 -11.26 20.95
N GLN A 115 0.67 -12.56 21.13
CA GLN A 115 1.15 -13.45 20.06
C GLN A 115 0.19 -13.51 18.88
N GLN A 116 -1.12 -13.60 19.15
CA GLN A 116 -2.13 -13.58 18.09
C GLN A 116 -2.08 -12.27 17.30
N ARG A 117 -2.05 -11.14 18.02
CA ARG A 117 -1.96 -9.81 17.39
C ARG A 117 -0.66 -9.64 16.59
N ASP A 118 0.48 -10.09 17.11
CA ASP A 118 1.77 -10.01 16.39
C ASP A 118 1.70 -10.76 15.05
N ARG A 119 1.12 -11.97 15.03
CA ARG A 119 0.94 -12.72 13.78
C ARG A 119 0.02 -11.99 12.80
N GLU A 120 -1.08 -11.43 13.27
CA GLU A 120 -2.03 -10.68 12.44
C GLU A 120 -1.38 -9.43 11.84
N VAL A 121 -0.68 -8.64 12.66
CA VAL A 121 0.04 -7.44 12.23
C VAL A 121 1.11 -7.80 11.21
N ARG A 122 1.92 -8.83 11.46
CA ARG A 122 2.96 -9.24 10.51
C ARG A 122 2.38 -9.67 9.17
N GLN A 123 1.34 -10.49 9.17
CA GLN A 123 0.66 -10.89 7.93
C GLN A 123 0.04 -9.70 7.20
N HIS A 124 -0.52 -8.74 7.93
CA HIS A 124 -1.06 -7.50 7.38
C HIS A 124 0.03 -6.70 6.64
N GLU A 125 1.16 -6.45 7.31
CA GLU A 125 2.26 -5.71 6.71
C GLU A 125 2.94 -6.48 5.56
N GLU A 126 3.09 -7.79 5.68
CA GLU A 126 3.64 -8.65 4.63
C GLU A 126 2.79 -8.60 3.36
N ALA A 127 1.46 -8.56 3.49
CA ALA A 127 0.57 -8.40 2.34
C ALA A 127 0.81 -7.07 1.61
N HIS A 128 1.00 -5.98 2.35
CA HIS A 128 1.37 -4.69 1.77
C HIS A 128 2.70 -4.75 1.04
N VAL A 129 3.75 -5.30 1.66
CA VAL A 129 5.09 -5.42 1.05
C VAL A 129 5.05 -6.24 -0.23
N ALA A 130 4.43 -7.42 -0.18
CA ALA A 130 4.34 -8.33 -1.32
C ALA A 130 3.63 -7.68 -2.52
N ALA A 131 2.60 -6.87 -2.25
CA ALA A 131 1.85 -6.18 -3.28
C ALA A 131 2.50 -4.85 -3.71
N ALA A 132 3.32 -4.20 -2.88
CA ALA A 132 4.04 -2.98 -3.22
C ALA A 132 5.16 -3.23 -4.25
N GLY A 133 5.88 -4.36 -4.13
CA GLY A 133 7.00 -4.67 -5.03
C GLY A 133 8.05 -3.57 -4.99
N SER A 134 8.43 -3.00 -6.13
CA SER A 134 9.46 -1.96 -6.20
C SER A 134 9.05 -0.59 -5.63
N LEU A 135 7.81 -0.41 -5.17
CA LEU A 135 7.34 0.88 -4.62
C LEU A 135 7.66 1.09 -3.15
N HIS A 136 8.00 0.03 -2.41
CA HIS A 136 8.48 0.16 -1.05
C HIS A 136 10.02 0.21 -1.07
N ARG A 137 10.63 1.18 -0.35
CA ARG A 137 12.10 1.33 -0.28
C ARG A 137 12.70 0.66 0.95
N SER A 138 11.91 0.53 2.01
CA SER A 138 12.26 -0.14 3.25
C SER A 138 11.30 -1.31 3.52
N GLY A 139 11.68 -2.20 4.42
CA GLY A 139 10.77 -3.21 4.96
C GLY A 139 9.66 -2.59 5.81
N PRO A 140 8.75 -3.43 6.33
CA PRO A 140 7.68 -2.98 7.20
C PRO A 140 8.25 -2.45 8.51
N HIS A 141 7.63 -1.40 9.02
CA HIS A 141 7.89 -0.85 10.34
C HIS A 141 6.86 -1.40 11.31
N TYR A 142 7.29 -1.73 12.53
CA TYR A 142 6.42 -2.32 13.54
C TYR A 142 6.52 -1.54 14.85
N ASP A 143 5.36 -1.36 15.49
CA ASP A 143 5.24 -0.85 16.84
C ASP A 143 5.13 -2.03 17.81
N TYR A 144 5.95 -2.02 18.86
CA TYR A 144 6.09 -3.14 19.77
C TYR A 144 5.62 -2.82 21.18
N ILE A 145 5.07 -3.83 21.85
CA ILE A 145 4.84 -3.84 23.30
C ILE A 145 5.58 -5.04 23.90
N THR A 146 6.15 -4.85 25.09
CA THR A 146 6.77 -5.94 25.85
C THR A 146 5.72 -6.65 26.70
N GLY A 147 5.59 -7.97 26.54
CA GLY A 147 4.69 -8.81 27.32
C GLY A 147 5.23 -9.12 28.72
N PRO A 148 4.40 -9.73 29.59
CA PRO A 148 4.81 -10.12 30.96
C PRO A 148 5.90 -11.22 30.96
N ASP A 149 6.04 -11.94 29.85
CA ASP A 149 7.12 -12.88 29.58
C ASP A 149 8.47 -12.21 29.22
N GLY A 150 8.49 -10.89 29.07
CA GLY A 150 9.65 -10.10 28.67
C GLY A 150 9.93 -10.08 27.16
N GLN A 151 9.08 -10.71 26.34
CA GLN A 151 9.23 -10.71 24.88
C GLN A 151 8.51 -9.51 24.26
N ARG A 152 8.95 -9.09 23.07
CA ARG A 152 8.31 -8.00 22.31
C ARG A 152 7.37 -8.55 21.24
N TYR A 153 6.17 -7.98 21.19
CA TYR A 153 5.11 -8.35 20.26
C TYR A 153 4.69 -7.14 19.43
N ALA A 154 4.58 -7.29 18.12
CA ALA A 154 4.08 -6.25 17.23
C ALA A 154 2.57 -6.05 17.46
N VAL A 155 2.17 -4.82 17.74
CA VAL A 155 0.76 -4.45 17.95
C VAL A 155 0.23 -3.49 16.90
N GLY A 156 1.13 -2.95 16.08
CA GLY A 156 0.84 -2.14 14.90
C GLY A 156 2.00 -2.22 13.92
N GLY A 157 1.74 -1.80 12.69
CA GLY A 157 2.75 -1.73 11.65
C GLY A 157 2.36 -0.75 10.56
N ARG A 158 3.33 -0.49 9.68
CA ARG A 158 3.12 0.27 8.44
C ARG A 158 4.17 -0.07 7.39
N VAL A 159 3.77 0.01 6.13
CA VAL A 159 4.66 -0.01 4.96
C VAL A 159 4.65 1.36 4.30
N GLU A 160 5.84 1.94 4.08
CA GLU A 160 5.97 3.19 3.34
C GLU A 160 5.97 2.91 1.83
N ILE A 161 4.92 3.37 1.16
CA ILE A 161 4.79 3.30 -0.30
C ILE A 161 5.15 4.65 -0.90
N ASP A 162 5.98 4.65 -1.94
CA ASP A 162 6.27 5.87 -2.70
C ASP A 162 5.02 6.36 -3.45
N THR A 163 4.49 7.50 -3.00
CA THR A 163 3.29 8.15 -3.53
C THR A 163 3.57 9.25 -4.55
N SER A 164 4.82 9.40 -4.99
CA SER A 164 5.17 10.35 -6.05
C SER A 164 4.72 9.87 -7.43
N GLU A 165 4.45 10.81 -8.33
CA GLU A 165 4.14 10.52 -9.74
C GLU A 165 5.39 9.96 -10.47
N GLY A 166 5.18 9.31 -11.61
CA GLY A 166 6.25 8.87 -12.51
C GLY A 166 6.77 10.03 -13.36
N ARG A 167 7.80 9.78 -14.18
CA ARG A 167 8.35 10.82 -15.07
C ARG A 167 7.51 11.05 -16.32
N THR A 168 6.72 10.06 -16.71
CA THR A 168 5.77 10.14 -17.83
C THR A 168 4.38 9.70 -17.37
N PRO A 169 3.31 10.06 -18.09
CA PRO A 169 1.97 9.60 -17.76
C PRO A 169 1.82 8.07 -17.78
N GLU A 170 2.56 7.37 -18.65
CA GLU A 170 2.60 5.89 -18.69
C GLU A 170 3.20 5.31 -17.39
N GLU A 171 4.31 5.87 -16.93
CA GLU A 171 4.94 5.48 -15.68
C GLU A 171 4.02 5.78 -14.49
N THR A 172 3.42 6.97 -14.46
CA THR A 172 2.47 7.38 -13.43
C THR A 172 1.26 6.46 -13.38
N LEU A 173 0.71 6.07 -14.53
CA LEU A 173 -0.41 5.13 -14.60
C LEU A 173 -0.04 3.77 -13.97
N THR A 174 1.11 3.23 -14.35
CA THR A 174 1.58 1.93 -13.86
C THR A 174 1.87 1.99 -12.36
N LYS A 175 2.53 3.06 -11.92
CA LYS A 175 2.86 3.31 -10.50
C LYS A 175 1.59 3.48 -9.66
N ALA A 176 0.61 4.24 -10.13
CA ALA A 176 -0.68 4.43 -9.47
C ALA A 176 -1.44 3.10 -9.32
N GLN A 177 -1.49 2.27 -10.37
CA GLN A 177 -2.13 0.96 -10.29
C GLN A 177 -1.46 0.06 -9.26
N GLN A 178 -0.12 0.02 -9.23
CA GLN A 178 0.64 -0.75 -8.27
C GLN A 178 0.44 -0.21 -6.84
N MET A 179 0.44 1.11 -6.64
CA MET A 179 0.14 1.75 -5.36
C MET A 179 -1.26 1.39 -4.85
N ARG A 180 -2.28 1.41 -5.73
CA ARG A 180 -3.64 0.99 -5.38
C ARG A 180 -3.71 -0.46 -4.94
N ARG A 181 -3.05 -1.35 -5.68
CA ARG A 181 -3.00 -2.78 -5.36
C ARG A 181 -2.33 -3.03 -4.02
N ALA A 182 -1.22 -2.36 -3.77
CA ALA A 182 -0.48 -2.45 -2.51
C ALA A 182 -1.31 -1.99 -1.31
N ALA A 183 -1.97 -0.84 -1.43
CA ALA A 183 -2.81 -0.29 -0.36
C ALA A 183 -4.05 -1.16 -0.06
N LEU A 184 -4.60 -1.86 -1.05
CA LEU A 184 -5.76 -2.74 -0.87
C LEU A 184 -5.39 -4.22 -0.72
N ALA A 185 -4.12 -4.54 -0.47
CA ALA A 185 -3.63 -5.91 -0.45
C ALA A 185 -4.10 -6.74 0.75
N PRO A 186 -4.11 -6.22 2.00
CA PRO A 186 -4.65 -6.97 3.13
C PRO A 186 -6.15 -7.19 2.99
N ALA A 187 -6.65 -8.28 3.59
CA ALA A 187 -8.08 -8.60 3.56
C ALA A 187 -8.96 -7.55 4.26
N ASP A 188 -8.41 -6.89 5.30
CA ASP A 188 -9.04 -5.77 5.99
C ASP A 188 -8.09 -4.56 5.98
N PRO A 189 -8.10 -3.74 4.91
CA PRO A 189 -7.22 -2.58 4.82
C PRO A 189 -7.66 -1.49 5.81
N SER A 190 -6.70 -0.79 6.43
CA SER A 190 -7.01 0.28 7.38
C SER A 190 -7.62 1.51 6.68
N SER A 191 -8.09 2.49 7.47
CA SER A 191 -8.56 3.77 6.92
C SER A 191 -7.45 4.54 6.19
N ALA A 192 -6.21 4.43 6.67
CA ALA A 192 -5.06 5.07 6.03
C ALA A 192 -4.77 4.42 4.66
N ASP A 193 -4.82 3.08 4.58
CA ASP A 193 -4.57 2.37 3.34
C ASP A 193 -5.64 2.69 2.30
N ARG A 194 -6.91 2.74 2.71
CA ARG A 194 -8.00 3.19 1.82
C ARG A 194 -7.80 4.61 1.31
N ALA A 195 -7.25 5.51 2.12
CA ALA A 195 -6.92 6.87 1.69
C ALA A 195 -5.79 6.88 0.64
N VAL A 196 -4.75 6.06 0.81
CA VAL A 196 -3.69 5.88 -0.19
C VAL A 196 -4.25 5.28 -1.49
N ALA A 197 -5.14 4.31 -1.39
CA ALA A 197 -5.82 3.72 -2.54
C ALA A 197 -6.68 4.75 -3.30
N ALA A 198 -7.41 5.60 -2.59
CA ALA A 198 -8.17 6.70 -3.20
C ALA A 198 -7.23 7.67 -3.91
N LYS A 199 -6.09 8.02 -3.28
CA LYS A 199 -5.08 8.87 -3.91
C LYS A 199 -4.52 8.26 -5.19
N ALA A 200 -4.30 6.95 -5.19
CA ALA A 200 -3.86 6.22 -6.37
C ALA A 200 -4.88 6.27 -7.51
N MET A 201 -6.17 6.17 -7.20
CA MET A 201 -7.24 6.29 -8.20
C MET A 201 -7.27 7.68 -8.84
N GLU A 202 -7.07 8.74 -8.06
CA GLU A 202 -6.95 10.11 -8.61
C GLU A 202 -5.78 10.23 -9.59
N MET A 203 -4.62 9.70 -9.20
CA MET A 203 -3.40 9.72 -10.02
C MET A 203 -3.57 8.91 -11.31
N GLU A 204 -4.19 7.74 -11.23
CA GLU A 204 -4.53 6.90 -12.39
C GLU A 204 -5.49 7.60 -13.36
N SER A 205 -6.50 8.30 -12.83
CA SER A 205 -7.45 9.07 -13.65
C SER A 205 -6.76 10.20 -14.41
N ARG A 206 -5.93 10.99 -13.70
CA ARG A 206 -5.17 12.08 -14.30
C ARG A 206 -4.23 11.58 -15.41
N ALA A 207 -3.44 10.54 -15.12
CA ALA A 207 -2.52 9.97 -16.08
C ALA A 207 -3.22 9.47 -17.35
N ARG A 208 -4.43 8.89 -17.24
CA ARG A 208 -5.21 8.46 -18.42
C ARG A 208 -5.66 9.62 -19.29
N ILE A 209 -6.03 10.76 -18.69
CA ILE A 209 -6.41 11.96 -19.43
C ILE A 209 -5.18 12.48 -20.19
N GLU A 210 -4.05 12.64 -19.51
CA GLU A 210 -2.78 13.09 -20.12
C GLU A 210 -2.33 12.17 -21.26
N LEU A 211 -2.44 10.84 -21.11
CA LEU A 211 -2.12 9.88 -22.18
C LEU A 211 -3.01 10.06 -23.41
N THR A 212 -4.27 10.41 -23.21
CA THR A 212 -5.23 10.62 -24.31
C THR A 212 -4.90 11.91 -25.06
N GLU A 213 -4.58 12.97 -24.33
CA GLU A 213 -4.15 14.25 -24.89
C GLU A 213 -2.82 14.13 -25.66
N GLN A 214 -1.84 13.42 -25.11
CA GLN A 214 -0.56 13.17 -25.79
C GLN A 214 -0.72 12.37 -27.08
N ARG A 215 -1.63 11.38 -27.09
CA ARG A 215 -1.94 10.63 -28.32
C ARG A 215 -2.59 11.53 -29.36
N ALA A 216 -3.56 12.35 -28.96
CA ALA A 216 -4.22 13.30 -29.86
C ALA A 216 -3.25 14.32 -30.46
N ALA A 217 -2.32 14.85 -29.65
CA ALA A 217 -1.27 15.76 -30.12
C ALA A 217 -0.33 15.10 -31.13
N LYS A 218 0.15 13.88 -30.84
CA LYS A 218 1.02 13.13 -31.78
C LYS A 218 0.36 12.88 -33.12
N PHE A 219 -0.94 12.54 -33.15
CA PHE A 219 -1.67 12.36 -34.41
C PHE A 219 -1.78 13.66 -35.22
N GLN A 220 -1.88 14.83 -34.57
CA GLN A 220 -1.93 16.13 -35.26
C GLN A 220 -0.57 16.53 -35.84
N ASP A 221 0.52 16.26 -35.13
CA ASP A 221 1.87 16.52 -35.60
C ASP A 221 2.24 15.63 -36.81
N GLU A 222 1.94 14.33 -36.73
CA GLU A 222 2.21 13.37 -37.82
C GLU A 222 1.38 13.66 -39.10
N SER A 223 0.15 14.16 -38.95
CA SER A 223 -0.71 14.52 -40.09
C SER A 223 -0.37 15.90 -40.69
N GLY A 224 0.23 16.79 -39.91
CA GLY A 224 0.78 18.07 -40.39
C GLY A 224 2.06 17.90 -41.23
N GLU A 225 2.94 16.96 -40.88
CA GLU A 225 4.19 16.70 -41.62
C GLU A 225 3.97 16.00 -42.96
N ALA A 226 2.97 15.12 -43.08
CA ALA A 226 2.62 14.47 -44.34
C ALA A 226 2.07 15.42 -45.42
N SER A 227 1.75 16.67 -45.05
CA SER A 227 1.14 17.68 -45.93
C SER A 227 2.11 18.79 -46.38
N ALA A 228 3.41 18.69 -46.06
CA ALA A 228 4.40 19.66 -46.55
C ALA A 228 4.64 19.44 -48.07
N PRO A 229 4.23 20.39 -48.95
CA PRO A 229 4.55 20.28 -50.36
C PRO A 229 6.06 20.42 -50.53
N THR A 230 6.68 19.43 -51.18
CA THR A 230 8.04 19.57 -51.71
C THR A 230 8.01 20.67 -52.78
N ALA A 231 8.19 21.92 -52.34
CA ALA A 231 8.36 23.07 -53.21
C ALA A 231 9.76 23.00 -53.83
N GLY A 232 9.86 22.35 -54.99
CA GLY A 232 11.14 22.11 -55.63
C GLY A 232 11.07 21.49 -57.03
N GLN A 233 10.07 21.83 -57.84
CA GLN A 233 10.23 21.76 -59.30
C GLN A 233 9.50 22.93 -59.94
N ALA A 234 10.31 23.93 -60.28
CA ALA A 234 9.91 25.17 -60.91
C ALA A 234 9.49 24.95 -62.36
N ALA A 235 8.49 25.74 -62.75
CA ALA A 235 7.92 25.87 -64.07
C ALA A 235 8.92 26.33 -65.14
N ALA A 236 8.65 25.94 -66.39
CA ALA A 236 8.93 26.77 -67.57
C ALA A 236 7.68 26.79 -68.49
N PRO A 237 7.23 27.97 -68.97
CA PRO A 237 6.01 28.11 -69.77
C PRO A 237 6.28 28.22 -71.29
N VAL A 238 5.16 28.32 -72.02
CA VAL A 238 4.89 28.80 -73.40
C VAL A 238 4.98 27.83 -74.60
N GLY A 239 3.85 27.71 -75.30
CA GLY A 239 3.77 27.10 -76.64
C GLY A 239 2.34 26.98 -77.22
N SER A 240 1.79 28.10 -77.70
CA SER A 240 0.92 28.28 -78.89
C SER A 240 -0.29 27.34 -79.16
N LEU A 241 -1.44 28.00 -79.41
CA LEU A 241 -2.60 27.50 -80.15
C LEU A 241 -2.23 26.67 -81.39
N GLU A 242 -2.94 25.57 -81.62
CA GLU A 242 -3.57 25.35 -82.92
C GLU A 242 -4.88 24.55 -82.79
N ALA A 243 -5.85 24.99 -83.58
CA ALA A 243 -7.19 24.45 -83.68
C ALA A 243 -7.20 23.09 -84.38
N ALA A 244 -7.94 22.13 -83.85
CA ALA A 244 -8.37 20.97 -84.61
C ALA A 244 -9.83 20.66 -84.27
N THR A 245 -10.70 21.13 -85.14
CA THR A 245 -12.08 20.70 -85.28
C THR A 245 -12.15 19.17 -85.42
N ARG A 246 -12.90 18.50 -84.54
CA ARG A 246 -13.51 17.21 -84.89
C ARG A 246 -14.93 17.11 -84.35
N ARG A 247 -15.81 16.97 -85.33
CA ARG A 247 -17.26 16.69 -85.32
C ARG A 247 -17.52 15.21 -85.01
N LEU A 248 -18.79 14.95 -84.64
CA LEU A 248 -19.52 13.66 -84.57
C LEU A 248 -19.21 12.83 -83.31
N ASP A 249 -20.13 12.21 -82.57
CA ASP A 249 -21.60 12.02 -82.60
C ASP A 249 -21.99 11.54 -81.17
N LEU A 250 -23.06 12.05 -80.55
CA LEU A 250 -24.36 11.38 -80.42
C LEU A 250 -24.27 9.91 -79.97
N PHE A 251 -24.60 9.62 -78.71
CA PHE A 251 -25.58 8.59 -78.34
C PHE A 251 -25.94 8.72 -76.85
N ALA A 252 -27.25 8.64 -76.61
CA ALA A 252 -27.93 8.56 -75.34
C ALA A 252 -27.77 7.18 -74.69
#